data_AF-A0A6P3YBA0-F1
#
_entry.id   AF-A0A6P3YBA0-F1
#
_cell.length_a   1.000
_cell.length_b   1.000
_cell.length_c   1.000
_cell.angle_alpha   90.00
_cell.angle_beta   90.00
_cell.angle_gamma   90.00
#
_symmetry.space_group_name_H-M   'P 1'
#
loop_
_entity.id
_entity.type
_entity.pdbx_description
1 polymer ?
#
loop_
_entity_poly.entity_id
_entity_poly.type
_entity_poly.pdbx_seq_one_letter_code
_entity_poly.pdbx_strand_id
1 'polypeptide(L)'
;MHVILNNMKHIEKSIIYKILIPWLNTGLLTSGGAKWHSRRKILTPAFHFNVLRKYVDVLIAEGQRMTKTLKDVGGTIEKDELTFASEHTLNAICVIITGCPRHRQIA
;
A
#
# COMPACT_ATOMS: atom_id res chain seq x y z
N MET A 1 15.22 22.43 -5.79
CA MET A 1 14.25 21.40 -5.34
C MET A 1 14.36 21.05 -3.85
N HIS A 2 15.56 21.01 -3.26
CA HIS A 2 15.76 20.64 -1.84
C HIS A 2 15.11 21.63 -0.83
N VAL A 3 15.11 22.94 -1.12
CA VAL A 3 14.55 23.98 -0.24
C VAL A 3 13.03 23.89 -0.11
N ILE A 4 12.34 23.51 -1.19
CA ILE A 4 10.87 23.39 -1.22
C ILE A 4 10.41 22.13 -0.46
N LEU A 5 11.13 21.01 -0.59
CA LEU A 5 10.77 19.75 0.06
C LEU A 5 11.15 19.69 1.55
N ASN A 6 12.12 20.50 2.00
CA ASN A 6 12.60 20.52 3.37
C ASN A 6 11.85 21.53 4.27
N ASN A 7 11.04 22.42 3.69
CA ASN A 7 10.31 23.43 4.44
C ASN A 7 8.91 22.92 4.85
N MET A 8 8.79 22.43 6.08
CA MET A 8 7.51 21.95 6.64
C MET A 8 6.40 23.01 6.71
N LYS A 9 6.72 24.31 6.58
CA LYS A 9 5.75 25.41 6.75
C LYS A 9 4.77 25.56 5.57
N HIS A 10 5.08 25.01 4.39
CA HIS A 10 4.25 25.17 3.18
C HIS A 10 3.80 23.84 2.55
N ILE A 11 3.81 22.74 3.30
CA ILE A 11 3.33 21.43 2.81
C ILE A 11 1.84 21.29 3.13
N GLU A 12 1.02 22.17 2.55
CA GLU A 12 -0.42 21.97 2.56
C GLU A 12 -0.80 20.87 1.57
N LYS A 13 -1.67 19.96 2.01
CA LYS A 13 -2.13 18.86 1.17
C LYS A 13 -3.07 19.42 0.11
N SER A 14 -2.91 18.94 -1.14
CA SER A 14 -3.81 19.30 -2.25
C SER A 14 -5.28 19.05 -1.88
N ILE A 15 -6.18 19.83 -2.48
CA ILE A 15 -7.64 19.72 -2.32
C ILE A 15 -8.13 18.29 -2.57
N ILE A 16 -7.44 17.52 -3.41
CA ILE A 16 -7.79 16.11 -3.68
C ILE A 16 -7.78 15.24 -2.41
N TYR A 17 -6.98 15.59 -1.40
CA TYR A 17 -6.96 14.89 -0.11
C TYR A 17 -8.23 15.15 0.72
N LYS A 18 -9.03 16.18 0.41
CA LYS A 18 -10.34 16.42 1.06
C LYS A 18 -11.32 15.29 0.79
N ILE A 19 -11.22 14.65 -0.39
CA ILE A 19 -12.04 13.47 -0.75
C ILE A 19 -11.76 12.29 0.20
N LEU A 20 -10.54 12.21 0.74
CA LEU A 20 -10.14 11.13 1.65
C LEU A 20 -10.49 11.40 3.12
N ILE A 21 -10.94 12.61 3.48
CA ILE A 21 -11.26 12.98 4.87
C ILE A 21 -12.40 12.14 5.46
N PRO A 22 -13.50 11.83 4.76
CA PRO A 22 -14.57 11.01 5.34
C PRO A 22 -14.10 9.59 5.72
N TRP A 23 -13.08 9.06 5.02
CA TRP A 23 -12.58 7.70 5.24
C TRP A 23 -11.40 7.65 6.21
N LEU A 24 -10.48 8.62 6.12
CA LEU A 24 -9.21 8.62 6.86
C LEU A 24 -9.16 9.70 7.95
N ASN A 25 -10.20 10.52 8.09
CA ASN A 25 -10.28 11.69 8.93
C ASN A 25 -9.00 12.54 8.81
N THR A 26 -8.40 12.96 9.92
CA THR A 26 -7.11 13.65 9.99
C THR A 26 -5.97 12.66 10.29
N GLY A 27 -5.96 11.55 9.53
CA GLY A 27 -4.97 10.48 9.56
C GLY A 27 -3.66 10.81 8.83
N LEU A 28 -2.84 9.79 8.57
CA LEU A 28 -1.48 9.97 8.03
C LEU A 28 -1.45 10.65 6.65
N LEU A 29 -2.42 10.40 5.76
CA LEU A 29 -2.40 10.97 4.42
C LEU A 29 -2.98 12.39 4.35
N THR A 30 -3.93 12.69 5.23
CA THR A 30 -4.76 13.90 5.22
C THR A 30 -4.33 14.95 6.25
N SER A 31 -3.57 14.56 7.27
CA SER A 31 -2.99 15.52 8.23
C SER A 31 -1.81 16.29 7.62
N GLY A 32 -1.61 17.51 8.10
CA GLY A 32 -0.47 18.37 7.79
C GLY A 32 0.41 18.66 9.02
N GLY A 33 1.54 19.32 8.79
CA GLY A 33 2.43 19.84 9.83
C GLY A 33 2.85 18.82 10.89
N ALA A 34 2.89 19.25 12.15
CA ALA A 34 3.35 18.43 13.28
C ALA A 34 2.56 17.12 13.47
N LYS A 35 1.25 17.14 13.18
CA LYS A 35 0.38 15.94 13.30
C LYS A 35 0.78 14.85 12.30
N TRP A 36 1.08 15.26 11.06
CA TRP A 36 1.61 14.35 10.04
C TRP A 36 2.99 13.81 10.44
N HIS A 37 3.89 14.68 10.89
CA HIS A 37 5.24 14.28 11.30
C HIS A 37 5.23 13.24 12.42
N SER A 38 4.43 13.46 13.46
CA SER A 38 4.28 12.51 14.58
C SER A 38 3.79 11.14 14.09
N ARG A 39 2.75 11.11 13.27
CA ARG A 39 2.18 9.85 12.73
C ARG A 39 3.15 9.14 11.78
N ARG A 40 3.88 9.88 10.94
CA ARG A 40 4.89 9.30 10.03
C ARG A 40 6.05 8.69 10.81
N LYS A 41 6.47 9.34 11.90
CA LYS A 41 7.52 8.83 12.79
C LYS A 41 7.16 7.47 13.39
N ILE A 42 5.90 7.28 13.81
CA ILE A 42 5.40 6.00 14.34
C ILE A 42 5.47 4.89 13.28
N LEU A 43 5.19 5.22 12.01
CA LEU A 43 5.17 4.23 10.93
C LEU A 43 6.57 3.90 10.36
N THR A 44 7.55 4.79 10.55
CA THR A 44 8.90 4.66 9.96
C THR A 44 9.57 3.30 10.25
N PRO A 45 9.48 2.69 11.46
CA PRO A 45 10.08 1.38 11.73
C PRO A 45 9.53 0.23 10.86
N ALA A 46 8.26 0.31 10.41
CA ALA A 46 7.67 -0.71 9.52
C ALA A 46 8.30 -0.70 8.12
N PHE A 47 8.97 0.39 7.76
CA PHE A 47 9.70 0.55 6.49
C PHE A 47 11.22 0.43 6.68
N HIS A 48 11.68 -0.09 7.82
CA HIS A 48 13.09 -0.39 8.02
C HIS A 48 13.51 -1.60 7.17
N PHE A 49 14.74 -1.61 6.65
CA PHE A 49 15.22 -2.63 5.70
C PHE A 49 14.98 -4.08 6.16
N ASN A 50 15.17 -4.37 7.45
CA ASN A 50 14.94 -5.72 8.00
C ASN A 50 13.48 -6.17 7.87
N VAL A 51 12.53 -5.24 7.94
CA VAL A 51 11.10 -5.50 7.76
C VAL A 51 10.76 -5.58 6.28
N LEU A 52 11.29 -4.66 5.46
CA LEU A 52 11.09 -4.66 4.01
C LEU A 52 11.54 -5.97 3.36
N ARG A 53 12.63 -6.58 3.81
CA ARG A 53 13.06 -7.91 3.31
C ARG A 53 11.96 -8.97 3.47
N LYS A 54 11.25 -8.98 4.60
CA LYS A 54 10.12 -9.90 4.81
C LYS A 54 8.96 -9.61 3.86
N TYR A 55 8.72 -8.35 3.52
CA TYR A 55 7.68 -7.97 2.57
C TYR A 55 8.04 -8.41 1.14
N VAL A 56 9.32 -8.36 0.78
CA VAL A 56 9.81 -8.86 -0.51
C VAL A 56 9.53 -10.36 -0.66
N ASP A 57 9.74 -11.15 0.39
CA ASP A 57 9.45 -12.59 0.35
C ASP A 57 7.96 -12.86 0.04
N VAL A 58 7.06 -12.08 0.66
CA VAL A 58 5.61 -12.14 0.39
C VAL A 58 5.30 -11.73 -1.05
N LEU A 59 5.92 -10.66 -1.55
CA LEU A 59 5.71 -10.18 -2.91
C LEU A 59 6.21 -11.19 -3.97
N ILE A 60 7.34 -11.85 -3.71
CA ILE A 60 7.86 -12.91 -4.58
C ILE A 60 6.88 -14.09 -4.61
N ALA A 61 6.42 -14.54 -3.44
CA ALA A 61 5.45 -15.64 -3.35
C ALA A 61 4.15 -15.33 -4.09
N GLU A 62 3.62 -14.10 -3.96
CA GLU A 62 2.42 -13.69 -4.70
C GLU A 62 2.67 -13.49 -6.20
N GLY A 63 3.87 -13.05 -6.61
CA GLY A 63 4.27 -12.98 -8.02
C GLY A 63 4.37 -14.36 -8.67
N GLN A 64 4.87 -15.36 -7.94
CA GLN A 64 4.85 -16.76 -8.39
C GLN A 64 3.41 -17.29 -8.51
N ARG A 65 2.54 -16.97 -7.55
CA ARG A 65 1.10 -17.32 -7.62
C ARG A 65 0.43 -16.68 -8.83
N MET A 66 0.69 -15.41 -9.08
CA MET A 66 0.19 -14.68 -10.25
C MET A 66 0.62 -15.35 -11.56
N THR A 67 1.89 -15.72 -11.66
CA THR A 67 2.42 -16.41 -12.86
C THR A 67 1.81 -17.80 -13.03
N LYS A 68 1.55 -18.51 -11.93
CA LYS A 68 0.86 -19.81 -11.97
C LYS A 68 -0.58 -19.66 -12.48
N THR A 69 -1.35 -18.73 -11.90
CA THR A 69 -2.72 -18.44 -12.35
C THR A 69 -2.74 -18.05 -13.84
N LEU A 70 -1.76 -17.28 -14.29
CA LEU A 70 -1.65 -16.90 -15.70
C LEU A 70 -1.40 -18.11 -16.63
N LYS A 71 -0.53 -19.04 -16.21
CA LYS A 71 -0.26 -20.27 -16.97
C LYS A 71 -1.47 -21.21 -16.99
N ASP A 72 -2.19 -21.32 -15.88
CA ASP A 72 -3.34 -22.22 -15.72
C ASP A 72 -4.56 -21.75 -16.55
N VAL A 73 -4.69 -20.44 -16.79
CA VAL A 73 -5.77 -19.87 -17.63
C VAL A 73 -5.59 -20.20 -19.11
N GLY A 74 -4.37 -20.49 -19.58
CA GLY A 74 -4.10 -21.04 -20.92
C GLY A 74 -4.57 -20.21 -22.13
N GLY A 75 -5.12 -18.99 -21.94
CA GLY A 75 -5.74 -18.16 -22.98
C GLY A 75 -5.77 -16.67 -22.62
N THR A 76 -6.53 -15.87 -23.40
CA THR A 76 -6.73 -14.42 -23.16
C THR A 76 -7.45 -14.23 -21.84
N ILE A 77 -6.87 -13.43 -20.94
CA ILE A 77 -7.54 -13.06 -19.69
C ILE A 77 -8.79 -12.23 -20.06
N GLU A 78 -9.98 -12.82 -19.97
CA GLU A 78 -11.25 -12.06 -20.09
C GLU A 78 -11.50 -11.16 -18.88
N LYS A 79 -10.78 -11.39 -17.76
CA LYS A 79 -10.68 -10.41 -16.68
C LYS A 79 -9.83 -9.23 -17.15
N ASP A 80 -10.39 -8.04 -17.01
CA ASP A 80 -9.68 -6.78 -17.12
C ASP A 80 -8.32 -6.82 -16.38
N GLU A 81 -7.24 -6.41 -17.06
CA GLU A 81 -5.84 -6.49 -16.58
C GLU A 81 -5.68 -5.88 -15.19
N LEU A 82 -6.38 -4.76 -14.95
CA LEU A 82 -6.34 -4.06 -13.66
C LEU A 82 -6.98 -4.91 -12.56
N THR A 83 -8.06 -5.64 -12.86
CA THR A 83 -8.70 -6.55 -11.90
C THR A 83 -7.77 -7.70 -11.53
N PHE A 84 -7.07 -8.28 -12.51
CA PHE A 84 -6.10 -9.35 -12.28
C PHE A 84 -4.94 -8.88 -11.41
N ALA A 85 -4.31 -7.76 -11.75
CA ALA A 85 -3.21 -7.19 -10.97
C ALA A 85 -3.66 -6.79 -9.55
N SER A 86 -4.88 -6.25 -9.41
CA SER A 86 -5.46 -5.88 -8.12
C SER A 86 -5.70 -7.10 -7.22
N GLU A 87 -6.11 -8.23 -7.80
CA GLU A 87 -6.34 -9.47 -7.05
C GLU A 87 -5.05 -10.00 -6.39
N HIS A 88 -3.91 -9.95 -7.06
CA HIS A 88 -2.65 -10.35 -6.43
C HIS A 88 -2.09 -9.26 -5.51
N THR A 89 -2.20 -7.99 -5.91
CA THR A 89 -1.68 -6.85 -5.13
C THR A 89 -2.37 -6.72 -3.78
N LEU A 90 -3.72 -6.78 -3.70
CA LEU A 90 -4.34 -6.66 -2.37
C LEU A 90 -4.12 -7.91 -1.52
N ASN A 91 -3.87 -9.09 -2.10
CA ASN A 91 -3.53 -10.27 -1.29
C ASN A 91 -2.15 -10.10 -0.65
N ALA A 92 -1.16 -9.59 -1.41
CA ALA A 92 0.15 -9.26 -0.87
C ALA A 92 0.07 -8.20 0.24
N ILE A 93 -0.67 -7.11 0.02
CA ILE A 93 -0.87 -6.05 1.02
C ILE A 93 -1.55 -6.60 2.29
N CYS A 94 -2.57 -7.42 2.10
CA CYS A 94 -3.31 -8.07 3.16
C CYS A 94 -2.40 -8.93 4.05
N VAL A 95 -1.56 -9.78 3.45
CA VAL A 95 -0.56 -10.59 4.17
C VAL A 95 0.49 -9.71 4.87
N ILE A 96 0.98 -8.67 4.20
CA ILE A 96 1.99 -7.74 4.74
C ILE A 96 1.46 -7.00 5.98
N ILE A 97 0.22 -6.51 5.92
CA ILE A 97 -0.37 -5.69 6.99
C ILE A 97 -0.90 -6.56 8.13
N THR A 98 -1.52 -7.70 7.82
CA THR A 98 -2.30 -8.47 8.81
C THR A 98 -1.71 -9.84 9.14
N GLY A 99 -0.75 -10.32 8.35
CA GLY A 99 -0.24 -11.70 8.45
C GLY A 99 -1.18 -12.77 7.88
N CYS A 100 -2.36 -12.40 7.39
CA CYS A 100 -3.36 -13.33 6.85
C CYS A 100 -3.65 -13.05 5.38
N PRO A 101 -3.88 -14.07 4.53
CA PRO A 101 -4.34 -13.89 3.16
C PRO A 101 -5.77 -13.35 3.07
N ARG A 102 -6.11 -12.67 1.95
CA ARG A 102 -7.41 -12.00 1.76
C ARG A 102 -8.61 -12.93 1.95
N HIS A 103 -8.54 -14.15 1.40
CA HIS A 103 -9.64 -15.12 1.47
C HIS A 103 -9.98 -15.57 2.91
N ARG A 104 -9.08 -15.36 3.88
CA ARG A 104 -9.29 -15.72 5.28
C ARG A 104 -9.79 -14.55 6.14
N GLN A 105 -9.73 -13.31 5.64
CA GLN A 105 -10.17 -12.13 6.40
C GLN A 105 -11.68 -11.88 6.38
N ILE A 106 -12.38 -12.54 5.45
CA ILE A 106 -13.82 -12.37 5.21
C ILE A 106 -14.61 -13.59 5.74
N ALA A 107 -13.93 -14.48 6.47
CA ALA A 107 -14.49 -15.68 7.10
C ALA A 107 -14.64 -15.47 8.61
#